data_AF-M7Y0Z5-F1
#
_entry.id   AF-M7Y0Z5-F1
#
_cell.length_a   1.000
_cell.length_b   1.000
_cell.length_c   1.000
_cell.angle_alpha   90.00
_cell.angle_beta   90.00
_cell.angle_gamma   90.00
#
_symmetry.space_group_name_H-M   'P 1'
#
loop_
_entity.id
_entity.type
_entity.pdbx_description
1 polymer ?
#
loop_
_entity_poly.entity_id
_entity_poly.type
_entity_poly.pdbx_seq_one_letter_code
_entity_poly.pdbx_strand_id
1 'polypeptide(L)'
;MREVFKISCFLLLIFGVGVKGNAQTYTFDLTRPNCNGTWTDADCWEKLNNINIPAGCSDVGTSVIPNLSGGTGTCQRLVVITGNVTYNGTMSLRGPLNEIRVQNGAVFTIPGDISILANQTINFNLIENSELNINGSLGFESASGGPSAATRLTVKGDSSSYLRISQLDLRNRGILTVEAGANVINEGPSNYNGNGSRIDVYGFYRTAAVDIQGGPNHQLNSYGNADIIVDGDVTIAGNSNISFNGNSEIDVGGNINAAGSTSITVSDNAKVYHCGTREGNTFQVGGGLFIPQCRILPVDYTHFEVVQSPNRASTLLKWTTAKEENNEYFEVERSLAGIQHFKVIGQVPGMGWTDASSAYVFEDNSLPLAGGDVYYRLRQVDFDGKYSLSKVLKLRVQGVNSTRGIWRVHPNPVAGESPKLSLVEASAYTDGPIQIRLIHVSSVMQKAELQSIDQLNESFPSLFAKMPNGLILLEISWGTQVEQIKIMKK
;
A
#
# COMPACT_ATOMS: atom_id res chain seq x y z
N MET A 1 -38.61 32.52 7.00
CA MET A 1 -37.40 33.35 6.79
C MET A 1 -36.45 33.09 7.96
N ARG A 2 -35.24 32.62 7.66
CA ARG A 2 -34.08 32.39 8.54
C ARG A 2 -34.19 31.27 9.60
N GLU A 3 -33.72 30.09 9.23
CA GLU A 3 -33.02 29.20 10.17
C GLU A 3 -31.51 29.36 9.96
N VAL A 4 -30.80 29.49 11.08
CA VAL A 4 -29.34 29.64 11.18
C VAL A 4 -28.78 28.26 11.52
N PHE A 5 -28.10 27.63 10.57
CA PHE A 5 -27.29 26.44 10.85
C PHE A 5 -26.03 26.85 11.62
N LYS A 6 -25.93 26.43 12.89
CA LYS A 6 -24.70 26.48 13.68
C LYS A 6 -23.79 25.32 13.25
N ILE A 7 -22.65 25.64 12.64
CA ILE A 7 -21.54 24.70 12.47
C ILE A 7 -20.72 24.73 13.76
N SER A 8 -20.62 23.59 14.43
CA SER A 8 -19.89 23.43 15.68
C SER A 8 -18.39 23.32 15.38
N CYS A 9 -17.65 24.38 15.70
CA CYS A 9 -16.19 24.42 15.63
C CYS A 9 -15.65 23.76 16.91
N PHE A 10 -15.06 22.57 16.81
CA PHE A 10 -14.39 21.92 17.93
C PHE A 10 -13.05 22.62 18.20
N LEU A 11 -12.98 23.35 19.30
CA LEU A 11 -11.77 24.02 19.80
C LEU A 11 -10.97 22.99 20.62
N LEU A 12 -9.85 22.50 20.09
CA LEU A 12 -8.91 21.67 20.86
C LEU A 12 -7.92 22.61 21.58
N LEU A 13 -8.07 22.72 22.90
CA LEU A 13 -7.15 23.44 23.80
C LEU A 13 -5.85 22.64 23.94
N ILE A 14 -4.74 23.16 23.41
CA ILE A 14 -3.39 22.62 23.64
C ILE A 14 -2.71 23.50 24.70
N PHE A 15 -2.41 22.90 25.85
CA PHE A 15 -1.58 23.51 26.90
C PHE A 15 -0.14 23.70 26.42
N GLY A 16 0.40 24.88 26.70
CA GLY A 16 1.69 25.34 26.20
C GLY A 16 2.89 24.62 26.79
N VAL A 17 3.66 24.00 25.90
CA VAL A 17 5.13 24.01 25.95
C VAL A 17 5.55 24.82 24.73
N GLY A 18 6.46 25.79 24.88
CA GLY A 18 6.83 26.74 23.82
C GLY A 18 7.38 26.04 22.56
N VAL A 19 6.48 25.70 21.63
CA VAL A 19 6.84 25.25 20.29
C VAL A 19 7.18 26.50 19.48
N LYS A 20 8.36 26.53 18.85
CA LYS A 20 8.64 27.50 17.79
C LYS A 20 7.56 27.32 16.70
N GLY A 21 6.54 28.17 16.71
CA GLY A 21 5.44 28.09 15.75
C GLY A 21 5.92 28.48 14.35
N ASN A 22 5.37 27.83 13.31
CA ASN A 22 5.56 28.28 11.94
C ASN A 22 5.05 29.72 11.80
N ALA A 23 5.73 30.56 11.01
CA ALA A 23 5.29 31.94 10.76
C ALA A 23 4.17 32.01 9.70
N GLN A 24 4.20 31.09 8.72
CA GLN A 24 3.23 31.02 7.63
C GLN A 24 2.84 29.56 7.36
N THR A 25 1.55 29.33 7.08
CA THR A 25 1.02 28.03 6.66
C THR A 25 0.37 28.18 5.28
N TYR A 26 0.73 27.30 4.36
CA TYR A 26 0.14 27.21 3.02
C TYR A 26 -0.58 25.88 2.90
N THR A 27 -1.88 25.88 2.60
CA THR A 27 -2.68 24.66 2.47
C THR A 27 -3.15 24.49 1.03
N PHE A 28 -2.86 23.34 0.44
CA PHE A 28 -3.39 22.92 -0.86
C PHE A 28 -4.64 22.07 -0.65
N ASP A 29 -5.76 22.51 -1.22
CA ASP A 29 -7.06 21.85 -1.08
C ASP A 29 -7.83 21.86 -2.41
N LEU A 30 -8.11 20.66 -2.92
CA LEU A 30 -8.85 20.45 -4.18
C LEU A 30 -10.33 20.85 -4.11
N THR A 31 -10.89 20.99 -2.91
CA THR A 31 -12.30 21.34 -2.73
C THR A 31 -12.57 22.84 -2.88
N ARG A 32 -11.51 23.64 -3.02
CA ARG A 32 -11.62 25.09 -3.16
C ARG A 32 -12.24 25.51 -4.50
N PRO A 33 -13.08 26.56 -4.53
CA PRO A 33 -13.68 27.05 -5.76
C PRO A 33 -12.62 27.39 -6.81
N ASN A 34 -12.86 26.98 -8.05
CA ASN A 34 -11.99 27.20 -9.23
C ASN A 34 -10.62 26.51 -9.21
N CYS A 35 -10.30 25.73 -8.18
CA CYS A 35 -9.06 24.94 -8.16
C CYS A 35 -9.05 23.91 -9.29
N ASN A 36 -8.03 23.96 -10.14
CA ASN A 36 -7.82 23.03 -11.26
C ASN A 36 -6.92 21.83 -10.91
N GLY A 37 -6.46 21.73 -9.65
CA GLY A 37 -5.65 20.64 -9.14
C GLY A 37 -4.15 20.72 -9.47
N THR A 38 -3.67 21.81 -10.06
CA THR A 38 -2.24 22.00 -10.35
C THR A 38 -1.53 22.77 -9.25
N TRP A 39 -0.27 22.45 -8.97
CA TRP A 39 0.53 23.15 -7.97
C TRP A 39 0.61 24.67 -8.19
N THR A 40 0.64 25.11 -9.45
CA THR A 40 0.79 26.51 -9.84
C THR A 40 -0.52 27.31 -9.81
N ASP A 41 -1.65 26.66 -9.55
CA ASP A 41 -2.94 27.33 -9.47
C ASP A 41 -3.14 27.97 -8.09
N ALA A 42 -3.20 29.30 -8.07
CA ALA A 42 -3.38 30.07 -6.86
C ALA A 42 -4.73 29.80 -6.17
N ASP A 43 -5.77 29.41 -6.91
CA ASP A 43 -7.10 29.13 -6.35
C ASP A 43 -7.09 27.87 -5.47
N CYS A 44 -6.18 26.92 -5.73
CA CYS A 44 -5.97 25.72 -4.93
C CYS A 44 -5.27 25.97 -3.59
N TRP A 45 -4.71 27.17 -3.37
CA TRP A 45 -3.95 27.48 -2.18
C TRP A 45 -4.69 28.42 -1.23
N GLU A 46 -4.54 28.15 0.05
CA GLU A 46 -4.84 29.07 1.12
C GLU A 46 -3.57 29.42 1.88
N LYS A 47 -3.28 30.71 2.03
CA LYS A 47 -2.20 31.20 2.90
C LYS A 47 -2.80 31.71 4.20
N LEU A 48 -2.45 31.07 5.31
CA LEU A 48 -2.78 31.49 6.65
C LEU A 48 -1.56 32.11 7.33
N ASN A 49 -1.73 33.35 7.76
CA ASN A 49 -0.77 34.03 8.63
C ASN A 49 -1.06 33.64 10.08
N ASN A 50 -0.09 33.07 10.79
CA ASN A 50 -0.30 32.63 12.15
C ASN A 50 -0.40 33.83 13.11
N ILE A 51 -1.33 33.78 14.07
CA ILE A 51 -1.59 34.90 15.01
C ILE A 51 -0.38 35.14 15.94
N ASN A 52 0.45 34.13 16.18
CA ASN A 52 1.65 34.17 17.02
C ASN A 52 2.92 34.10 16.16
N ILE A 53 3.16 35.12 15.35
CA ILE A 53 4.37 35.19 14.52
C ILE A 53 5.60 35.47 15.42
N PRO A 54 6.70 34.68 15.32
CA PRO A 54 7.93 34.95 16.06
C PRO A 54 8.45 36.38 15.84
N ALA A 55 9.02 37.00 16.88
CA ALA A 55 9.60 38.34 16.79
C ALA A 55 10.67 38.41 15.69
N GLY A 56 10.59 39.43 14.82
CA GLY A 56 11.48 39.59 13.66
C GLY A 56 10.93 39.02 12.34
N CYS A 57 9.74 38.41 12.37
CA CYS A 57 9.03 37.99 11.17
C CYS A 57 7.97 39.01 10.76
N SER A 58 8.21 39.70 9.65
CA SER A 58 7.18 40.42 8.91
C SER A 58 6.57 39.47 7.87
N ASP A 59 5.28 39.63 7.58
CA ASP A 59 4.59 38.80 6.59
C ASP A 59 5.32 38.86 5.24
N VAL A 60 5.89 37.72 4.84
CA VAL A 60 6.72 37.62 3.65
C VAL A 60 5.80 37.41 2.44
N GLY A 61 5.40 38.51 1.80
CA GLY A 61 4.83 38.55 0.45
C GLY A 61 3.32 38.30 0.33
N THR A 62 2.72 38.79 -0.76
CA THR A 62 1.29 38.64 -1.09
C THR A 62 0.97 37.35 -1.85
N SER A 63 1.99 36.55 -2.20
CA SER A 63 1.77 35.31 -2.94
C SER A 63 1.11 34.26 -2.05
N VAL A 64 0.04 33.63 -2.56
CA VAL A 64 -0.66 32.52 -1.91
C VAL A 64 -0.07 31.16 -2.28
N ILE A 65 0.80 31.09 -3.28
CA ILE A 65 1.51 29.87 -3.67
C ILE A 65 2.80 29.79 -2.83
N PRO A 66 3.10 28.65 -2.18
CA PRO A 66 4.31 28.52 -1.38
C PRO A 66 5.57 28.61 -2.24
N ASN A 67 6.47 29.51 -1.86
CA ASN A 67 7.83 29.55 -2.40
C ASN A 67 8.73 28.57 -1.63
N LEU A 68 9.16 27.50 -2.31
CA LEU A 68 9.99 26.44 -1.75
C LEU A 68 11.51 26.66 -1.89
N SER A 69 11.94 27.58 -2.76
CA SER A 69 13.36 27.77 -3.13
C SER A 69 13.96 29.11 -2.71
N GLY A 70 13.15 30.03 -2.16
CA GLY A 70 13.54 31.42 -1.90
C GLY A 70 13.37 31.91 -0.45
N GLY A 71 14.36 32.68 0.00
CA GLY A 71 14.35 33.47 1.24
C GLY A 71 15.53 33.18 2.17
N THR A 72 16.01 34.20 2.89
CA THR A 72 17.07 34.08 3.93
C THR A 72 16.55 34.42 5.33
N GLY A 73 15.22 34.40 5.52
CA GLY A 73 14.56 34.74 6.78
C GLY A 73 14.46 33.56 7.74
N THR A 74 14.30 33.84 9.03
CA THR A 74 14.06 32.86 10.10
C THR A 74 12.60 32.39 10.21
N CYS A 75 11.74 32.89 9.32
CA CYS A 75 10.29 32.76 9.42
C CYS A 75 9.79 31.46 8.81
N GLN A 76 9.84 30.40 9.61
CA GLN A 76 9.51 29.03 9.20
C GLN A 76 8.17 28.92 8.48
N ARG A 77 8.14 28.17 7.38
CA ARG A 77 6.94 27.89 6.57
C ARG A 77 6.53 26.43 6.68
N LEU A 78 5.23 26.21 6.84
CA LEU A 78 4.58 24.91 6.73
C LEU A 78 3.77 24.87 5.43
N VAL A 79 3.96 23.81 4.65
CA VAL A 79 3.11 23.50 3.49
C VAL A 79 2.29 22.27 3.85
N VAL A 80 0.97 22.32 3.69
CA VAL A 80 0.04 21.23 3.99
C VAL A 80 -0.67 20.85 2.70
N ILE A 81 -0.69 19.57 2.38
CA ILE A 81 -1.32 19.02 1.17
C ILE A 81 -2.39 18.04 1.63
N THR A 82 -3.66 18.35 1.33
CA THR A 82 -4.82 17.53 1.70
C THR A 82 -5.56 16.95 0.49
N GLY A 83 -5.04 17.17 -0.72
CA GLY A 83 -5.57 16.60 -1.95
C GLY A 83 -4.45 16.32 -2.96
N ASN A 84 -4.72 15.44 -3.91
CA ASN A 84 -3.72 15.00 -4.88
C ASN A 84 -3.18 16.17 -5.70
N VAL A 85 -1.87 16.27 -5.82
CA VAL A 85 -1.21 17.35 -6.55
C VAL A 85 0.08 16.86 -7.20
N THR A 86 0.39 17.40 -8.37
CA THR A 86 1.67 17.17 -9.05
C THR A 86 2.45 18.47 -9.15
N TYR A 87 3.71 18.46 -8.68
CA TYR A 87 4.68 19.51 -8.95
C TYR A 87 5.47 19.14 -10.21
N ASN A 88 5.21 19.81 -11.32
CA ASN A 88 5.90 19.54 -12.57
C ASN A 88 7.30 20.16 -12.58
N GLY A 89 8.32 19.32 -12.80
CA GLY A 89 9.72 19.74 -12.93
C GLY A 89 10.59 19.35 -11.73
N THR A 90 11.80 19.92 -11.69
CA THR A 90 12.75 19.73 -10.58
C THR A 90 12.49 20.73 -9.47
N MET A 91 12.57 20.28 -8.23
CA MET A 91 12.33 21.09 -7.04
C MET A 91 13.65 21.38 -6.31
N SER A 92 13.90 22.65 -5.98
CA SER A 92 15.02 23.02 -5.10
C SER A 92 14.48 23.53 -3.78
N LEU A 93 14.85 22.88 -2.69
CA LEU A 93 14.38 23.22 -1.35
C LEU A 93 15.42 24.07 -0.62
N ARG A 94 15.04 25.31 -0.28
CA ARG A 94 15.90 26.28 0.42
C ARG A 94 15.07 27.26 1.26
N GLY A 95 15.71 27.82 2.26
CA GLY A 95 15.27 29.04 2.93
C GLY A 95 14.40 28.70 4.13
N PRO A 96 13.35 29.48 4.43
CA PRO A 96 12.55 29.27 5.63
C PRO A 96 11.61 28.06 5.57
N LEU A 97 11.65 27.21 4.53
CA LEU A 97 10.80 26.01 4.49
C LEU A 97 11.17 25.08 5.64
N ASN A 98 10.21 24.80 6.52
CA ASN A 98 10.41 23.96 7.70
C ASN A 98 9.79 22.58 7.52
N GLU A 99 8.56 22.50 7.01
CA GLU A 99 7.84 21.24 6.87
C GLU A 99 6.97 21.23 5.61
N ILE A 100 6.99 20.11 4.90
CA ILE A 100 5.92 19.72 3.96
C ILE A 100 5.16 18.59 4.64
N ARG A 101 3.86 18.79 4.83
CA ARG A 101 2.94 17.81 5.39
C ARG A 101 1.98 17.33 4.32
N VAL A 102 1.86 16.02 4.17
CA VAL A 102 0.85 15.38 3.33
C VAL A 102 -0.06 14.56 4.25
N GLN A 103 -1.37 14.66 4.05
CA GLN A 103 -2.36 14.06 4.95
C GLN A 103 -3.69 13.78 4.24
N ASN A 104 -4.66 13.17 4.92
CA ASN A 104 -5.99 12.82 4.38
C ASN A 104 -5.98 11.99 3.08
N GLY A 105 -5.09 11.00 2.96
CA GLY A 105 -5.03 10.16 1.77
C GLY A 105 -4.48 10.86 0.51
N ALA A 106 -3.92 12.07 0.66
CA ALA A 106 -3.42 12.83 -0.46
C ALA A 106 -2.12 12.23 -1.02
N VAL A 107 -2.00 12.26 -2.34
CA VAL A 107 -0.80 11.86 -3.08
C VAL A 107 -0.12 13.09 -3.66
N PHE A 108 1.08 13.39 -3.16
CA PHE A 108 1.92 14.45 -3.70
C PHE A 108 2.98 13.86 -4.63
N THR A 109 2.89 14.15 -5.93
CA THR A 109 3.82 13.63 -6.94
C THR A 109 4.78 14.69 -7.46
N ILE A 110 6.05 14.34 -7.55
CA ILE A 110 7.13 15.17 -8.09
C ILE A 110 7.86 14.33 -9.14
N PRO A 111 7.55 14.50 -10.44
CA PRO A 111 8.14 13.68 -11.48
C PRO A 111 9.66 13.89 -11.66
N GLY A 112 10.18 15.04 -11.25
CA GLY A 112 11.60 15.40 -11.37
C GLY A 112 12.39 15.22 -10.07
N ASP A 113 13.63 15.70 -10.10
CA ASP A 113 14.54 15.65 -8.95
C ASP A 113 14.14 16.65 -7.85
N ILE A 114 14.46 16.30 -6.60
CA ILE A 114 14.51 17.24 -5.48
C ILE A 114 15.97 17.47 -5.08
N SER A 115 16.37 18.73 -4.93
CA SER A 115 17.67 19.10 -4.34
C SER A 115 17.45 19.91 -3.06
N ILE A 116 17.90 19.39 -1.92
CA ILE A 116 17.94 20.13 -0.66
C ILE A 116 19.26 20.89 -0.59
N LEU A 117 19.18 22.21 -0.58
CA LEU A 117 20.37 23.05 -0.66
C LEU A 117 21.15 23.05 0.68
N ALA A 118 22.40 23.50 0.61
CA ALA A 118 23.33 23.53 1.74
C ALA A 118 22.75 24.16 3.03
N ASN A 119 23.04 23.52 4.17
CA ASN A 119 22.73 24.01 5.53
C ASN A 119 21.23 24.20 5.83
N GLN A 120 20.37 23.44 5.15
CA GLN A 120 18.94 23.43 5.41
C GLN A 120 18.55 22.34 6.40
N THR A 121 17.44 22.53 7.09
CA THR A 121 16.78 21.47 7.88
C THR A 121 15.31 21.49 7.53
N ILE A 122 14.85 20.43 6.90
CA ILE A 122 13.50 20.30 6.35
C ILE A 122 12.86 19.04 6.93
N ASN A 123 11.56 19.09 7.15
CA ASN A 123 10.77 17.94 7.57
C ASN A 123 9.78 17.56 6.46
N PHE A 124 9.66 16.27 6.17
CA PHE A 124 8.49 15.71 5.51
C PHE A 124 7.66 14.99 6.57
N ASN A 125 6.37 15.29 6.64
CA ASN A 125 5.46 14.71 7.62
C ASN A 125 4.28 14.06 6.88
N LEU A 126 4.27 12.74 6.82
CA LEU A 126 3.33 11.96 6.03
C LEU A 126 2.42 11.19 6.96
N ILE A 127 1.14 11.55 7.01
CA ILE A 127 0.16 10.96 7.93
C ILE A 127 -1.14 10.61 7.20
N GLU A 128 -2.00 9.82 7.84
CA GLU A 128 -3.37 9.55 7.40
C GLU A 128 -3.45 8.95 5.98
N ASN A 129 -2.71 7.87 5.73
CA ASN A 129 -2.63 7.15 4.44
C ASN A 129 -2.12 8.01 3.28
N SER A 130 -1.21 8.95 3.54
CA SER A 130 -0.69 9.86 2.51
C SER A 130 0.57 9.35 1.83
N GLU A 131 0.85 9.90 0.64
CA GLU A 131 2.01 9.53 -0.14
C GLU A 131 2.77 10.76 -0.65
N LEU A 132 4.10 10.68 -0.60
CA LEU A 132 4.99 11.58 -1.32
C LEU A 132 5.83 10.78 -2.30
N ASN A 133 5.59 10.97 -3.59
CA ASN A 133 6.22 10.24 -4.69
C ASN A 133 7.20 11.14 -5.44
N ILE A 134 8.50 10.85 -5.33
CA ILE A 134 9.58 11.52 -6.06
C ILE A 134 10.09 10.56 -7.13
N ASN A 135 9.71 10.79 -8.38
CA ASN A 135 10.10 9.91 -9.49
C ASN A 135 11.52 10.24 -10.01
N GLY A 136 12.13 11.32 -9.52
CA GLY A 136 13.53 11.64 -9.72
C GLY A 136 14.42 11.27 -8.53
N SER A 137 15.62 11.83 -8.52
CA SER A 137 16.57 11.72 -7.42
C SER A 137 16.23 12.68 -6.27
N LEU A 138 16.40 12.22 -5.03
CA LEU A 138 16.43 13.07 -3.84
C LEU A 138 17.89 13.35 -3.47
N GLY A 139 18.36 14.53 -3.83
CA GLY A 139 19.73 14.99 -3.64
C GLY A 139 19.91 15.92 -2.45
N PHE A 140 21.01 15.73 -1.72
CA PHE A 140 21.48 16.67 -0.71
C PHE A 140 22.68 17.43 -1.26
N GLU A 141 22.58 18.75 -1.38
CA GLU A 141 23.73 19.55 -1.79
C GLU A 141 24.70 19.75 -0.63
N SER A 142 25.97 19.93 -1.02
CA SER A 142 27.10 19.98 -0.09
C SER A 142 27.00 21.18 0.85
N ALA A 143 26.98 20.93 2.15
CA ALA A 143 26.98 21.98 3.15
C ALA A 143 28.30 22.76 3.14
N SER A 144 28.26 24.07 2.86
CA SER A 144 29.41 24.97 2.98
C SER A 144 29.56 25.44 4.44
N GLY A 145 30.73 25.24 5.03
CA GLY A 145 31.00 25.56 6.44
C GLY A 145 31.71 24.40 7.13
N GLY A 146 32.27 24.62 8.31
CA GLY A 146 33.07 23.63 9.04
C GLY A 146 32.32 22.33 9.41
N PRO A 147 32.86 21.50 10.32
CA PRO A 147 32.32 20.17 10.65
C PRO A 147 30.84 20.13 11.10
N SER A 148 30.27 21.26 11.56
CA SER A 148 28.88 21.39 12.01
C SER A 148 27.88 21.76 10.91
N ALA A 149 28.35 22.11 9.71
CA ALA A 149 27.52 22.47 8.57
C ALA A 149 26.93 21.20 7.92
N ALA A 150 25.63 20.96 8.11
CA ALA A 150 24.95 19.79 7.57
C ALA A 150 23.62 20.17 6.93
N THR A 151 23.27 19.46 5.86
CA THR A 151 21.97 19.55 5.19
C THR A 151 21.11 18.39 5.67
N ARG A 152 19.94 18.66 6.24
CA ARG A 152 19.12 17.67 6.96
C ARG A 152 17.73 17.57 6.36
N LEU A 153 17.29 16.33 6.16
CA LEU A 153 15.90 15.98 5.93
C LEU A 153 15.46 15.01 7.02
N THR A 154 14.37 15.33 7.69
CA THR A 154 13.71 14.41 8.62
C THR A 154 12.38 13.98 8.03
N VAL A 155 12.19 12.68 7.84
CA VAL A 155 10.90 12.10 7.46
C VAL A 155 10.21 11.61 8.72
N LYS A 156 8.99 12.10 8.91
CA LYS A 156 8.08 11.78 10.01
C LYS A 156 6.80 11.23 9.43
N GLY A 157 6.05 10.49 10.25
CA GLY A 157 4.76 10.02 9.81
C GLY A 157 4.16 8.95 10.70
N ASP A 158 3.12 8.33 10.15
CA ASP A 158 2.53 7.10 10.68
C ASP A 158 2.79 5.92 9.75
N SER A 159 2.52 4.72 10.27
CA SER A 159 2.79 3.47 9.56
C SER A 159 1.94 3.29 8.30
N SER A 160 0.94 4.14 8.06
CA SER A 160 0.06 4.05 6.89
C SER A 160 0.52 4.90 5.69
N SER A 161 1.55 5.73 5.89
CA SER A 161 1.98 6.73 4.92
C SER A 161 3.43 6.49 4.51
N TYR A 162 3.80 6.89 3.29
CA TYR A 162 5.15 6.61 2.79
C TYR A 162 5.74 7.69 1.88
N LEU A 163 7.06 7.83 1.97
CA LEU A 163 7.88 8.53 0.99
C LEU A 163 8.44 7.50 0.01
N ARG A 164 8.13 7.63 -1.27
CA ARG A 164 8.79 6.88 -2.36
C ARG A 164 9.73 7.79 -3.12
N ILE A 165 10.95 7.33 -3.32
CA ILE A 165 11.97 8.03 -4.11
C ILE A 165 12.60 7.05 -5.10
N SER A 166 12.96 7.53 -6.29
CA SER A 166 13.59 6.67 -7.30
C SER A 166 15.09 6.48 -7.08
N GLN A 167 15.75 7.45 -6.43
CA GLN A 167 17.16 7.36 -6.05
C GLN A 167 17.45 8.32 -4.90
N LEU A 168 18.37 7.96 -4.01
CA LEU A 168 18.85 8.83 -2.93
C LEU A 168 20.33 9.17 -3.14
N ASP A 169 20.64 10.46 -3.22
CA ASP A 169 22.01 10.95 -3.39
C ASP A 169 22.42 11.88 -2.23
N LEU A 170 23.21 11.33 -1.31
CA LEU A 170 23.72 12.07 -0.16
C LEU A 170 25.12 12.62 -0.43
N ARG A 171 25.29 13.94 -0.53
CA ARG A 171 26.60 14.57 -0.76
C ARG A 171 27.05 15.42 0.43
N ASN A 172 28.30 15.23 0.87
CA ASN A 172 29.00 16.08 1.84
C ASN A 172 28.16 16.54 3.05
N ARG A 173 27.99 15.66 4.04
CA ARG A 173 27.20 15.89 5.27
C ARG A 173 25.72 16.13 4.99
N GLY A 174 25.19 15.48 3.95
CA GLY A 174 23.77 15.24 3.79
C GLY A 174 23.30 14.24 4.83
N ILE A 175 22.23 14.54 5.54
CA ILE A 175 21.69 13.72 6.62
C ILE A 175 20.21 13.46 6.36
N LEU A 176 19.87 12.20 6.17
CA LEU A 176 18.49 11.72 6.19
C LEU A 176 18.20 11.10 7.56
N THR A 177 17.08 11.48 8.16
CA THR A 177 16.57 10.85 9.38
C THR A 177 15.17 10.33 9.11
N VAL A 178 14.94 9.05 9.35
CA VAL A 178 13.62 8.40 9.28
C VAL A 178 13.14 8.16 10.71
N GLU A 179 12.18 8.95 11.19
CA GLU A 179 11.66 8.82 12.55
C GLU A 179 10.83 7.54 12.72
N ALA A 180 10.62 7.14 13.98
CA ALA A 180 9.77 5.99 14.30
C ALA A 180 8.35 6.21 13.75
N GLY A 181 7.80 5.17 13.12
CA GLY A 181 6.50 5.23 12.44
C GLY A 181 6.54 5.77 11.02
N ALA A 182 7.63 6.40 10.57
CA ALA A 182 7.77 6.83 9.18
C ALA A 182 8.27 5.69 8.27
N ASN A 183 7.78 5.67 7.03
CA ASN A 183 8.19 4.73 5.99
C ASN A 183 8.88 5.45 4.82
N VAL A 184 10.06 4.99 4.44
CA VAL A 184 10.79 5.48 3.25
C VAL A 184 11.18 4.32 2.36
N ILE A 185 10.82 4.40 1.09
CA ILE A 185 11.15 3.43 0.05
C ILE A 185 11.98 4.14 -1.01
N ASN A 186 13.25 3.75 -1.11
CA ASN A 186 14.14 4.16 -2.17
C ASN A 186 14.24 3.04 -3.22
N GLU A 187 13.52 3.17 -4.33
CA GLU A 187 13.48 2.15 -5.39
C GLU A 187 14.85 1.96 -6.08
N GLY A 188 15.76 2.93 -5.90
CA GLY A 188 17.15 2.89 -6.38
C GLY A 188 18.18 2.77 -5.26
N PRO A 189 19.47 2.94 -5.60
CA PRO A 189 20.54 2.88 -4.62
C PRO A 189 20.52 4.09 -3.69
N SER A 190 21.02 3.88 -2.47
CA SER A 190 21.40 4.93 -1.53
C SER A 190 22.88 5.25 -1.74
N ASN A 191 23.15 6.31 -2.52
CA ASN A 191 24.50 6.71 -2.88
C ASN A 191 25.03 7.73 -1.86
N TYR A 192 26.13 7.39 -1.20
CA TYR A 192 26.88 8.32 -0.37
C TYR A 192 28.08 8.80 -1.16
N ASN A 193 28.26 10.11 -1.20
CA ASN A 193 29.35 10.77 -1.90
C ASN A 193 29.95 11.88 -1.03
N GLY A 194 31.22 12.19 -1.26
CA GLY A 194 31.90 13.27 -0.55
C GLY A 194 32.38 12.82 0.83
N ASN A 195 31.98 13.51 1.90
CA ASN A 195 32.41 13.18 3.27
C ASN A 195 31.25 13.29 4.26
N GLY A 196 31.20 12.40 5.26
CA GLY A 196 30.39 12.62 6.46
C GLY A 196 28.87 12.59 6.27
N SER A 197 28.37 12.05 5.16
CA SER A 197 26.92 11.89 4.94
C SER A 197 26.35 10.73 5.76
N ARG A 198 25.09 10.84 6.18
CA ARG A 198 24.48 9.94 7.16
C ARG A 198 23.02 9.61 6.84
N ILE A 199 22.63 8.37 7.09
CA ILE A 199 21.23 7.96 7.23
C ILE A 199 21.03 7.43 8.65
N ASP A 200 20.03 7.96 9.35
CA ASP A 200 19.58 7.47 10.65
C ASP A 200 18.16 6.93 10.55
N VAL A 201 17.97 5.67 10.93
CA VAL A 201 16.68 5.00 10.85
C VAL A 201 16.19 4.63 12.23
N TYR A 202 14.97 5.08 12.54
CA TYR A 202 14.18 4.70 13.71
C TYR A 202 12.87 3.99 13.31
N GLY A 203 12.37 4.25 12.10
CA GLY A 203 11.19 3.61 11.48
C GLY A 203 11.59 2.59 10.42
N PHE A 204 10.95 2.67 9.26
CA PHE A 204 11.15 1.74 8.15
C PHE A 204 11.92 2.40 6.98
N TYR A 205 12.98 1.74 6.51
CA TYR A 205 13.78 2.19 5.37
C TYR A 205 14.11 1.05 4.41
N ARG A 206 13.65 1.13 3.15
CA ARG A 206 14.06 0.21 2.09
C ARG A 206 14.89 0.92 1.03
N THR A 207 15.90 0.23 0.52
CA THR A 207 16.66 0.69 -0.64
C THR A 207 17.09 -0.48 -1.53
N ALA A 208 17.21 -0.24 -2.84
CA ALA A 208 17.68 -1.28 -3.75
C ALA A 208 19.14 -1.71 -3.47
N ALA A 209 19.99 -0.78 -3.05
CA ALA A 209 21.38 -1.05 -2.70
C ALA A 209 21.93 0.07 -1.80
N VAL A 210 23.01 -0.19 -1.08
CA VAL A 210 23.75 0.86 -0.36
C VAL A 210 25.14 0.96 -0.97
N ASP A 211 25.46 2.13 -1.52
CA ASP A 211 26.77 2.39 -2.12
C ASP A 211 27.44 3.56 -1.42
N ILE A 212 28.42 3.25 -0.58
CA ILE A 212 29.19 4.24 0.16
C ILE A 212 30.51 4.45 -0.56
N GLN A 213 30.63 5.59 -1.25
CA GLN A 213 31.84 5.99 -1.95
C GLN A 213 32.39 7.32 -1.42
N GLY A 214 33.69 7.53 -1.60
CA GLY A 214 34.35 8.80 -1.30
C GLY A 214 35.16 8.80 0.00
N GLY A 215 35.09 9.90 0.73
CA GLY A 215 35.92 10.17 1.89
C GLY A 215 35.36 9.63 3.21
N PRO A 216 35.98 9.96 4.35
CA PRO A 216 35.67 9.32 5.63
C PRO A 216 34.31 9.73 6.22
N ASN A 217 33.91 8.96 7.24
CA ASN A 217 32.82 9.23 8.18
C ASN A 217 31.40 9.15 7.60
N HIS A 218 31.19 8.44 6.50
CA HIS A 218 29.82 8.08 6.12
C HIS A 218 29.21 7.12 7.14
N GLN A 219 27.90 7.24 7.34
CA GLN A 219 27.17 6.46 8.34
C GLN A 219 25.81 5.97 7.83
N LEU A 220 25.50 4.72 8.12
CA LEU A 220 24.15 4.17 8.09
C LEU A 220 23.91 3.62 9.49
N ASN A 221 22.91 4.17 10.19
CA ASN A 221 22.63 3.78 11.56
C ASN A 221 21.18 3.35 11.77
N SER A 222 21.00 2.33 12.61
CA SER A 222 19.70 1.94 13.14
C SER A 222 19.60 2.19 14.65
N TYR A 223 18.37 2.47 15.10
CA TYR A 223 18.02 2.72 16.49
C TYR A 223 16.65 2.13 16.82
N GLY A 224 16.36 1.96 18.11
CA GLY A 224 15.03 1.54 18.57
C GLY A 224 14.62 0.20 17.97
N ASN A 225 13.49 0.15 17.26
CA ASN A 225 13.00 -1.03 16.55
C ASN A 225 13.03 -0.81 15.03
N ALA A 226 14.02 -0.08 14.53
CA ALA A 226 14.13 0.23 13.11
C ALA A 226 14.17 -1.04 12.24
N ASP A 227 13.61 -0.94 11.05
CA ASP A 227 13.61 -2.00 10.05
C ASP A 227 14.25 -1.47 8.76
N ILE A 228 15.32 -2.13 8.32
CA ILE A 228 16.10 -1.71 7.15
C ILE A 228 16.20 -2.85 6.15
N ILE A 229 15.71 -2.63 4.93
CA ILE A 229 15.81 -3.59 3.84
C ILE A 229 16.72 -3.05 2.75
N VAL A 230 17.74 -3.83 2.40
CA VAL A 230 18.60 -3.60 1.23
C VAL A 230 18.38 -4.75 0.26
N ASP A 231 17.70 -4.51 -0.87
CA ASP A 231 17.33 -5.59 -1.81
C ASP A 231 18.55 -6.25 -2.46
N GLY A 232 19.63 -5.50 -2.66
CA GLY A 232 20.87 -5.93 -3.30
C GLY A 232 22.08 -5.81 -2.38
N ASP A 233 23.18 -5.33 -2.94
CA ASP A 233 24.48 -5.29 -2.26
C ASP A 233 24.61 -4.05 -1.35
N VAL A 234 25.38 -4.23 -0.27
CA VAL A 234 25.96 -3.15 0.53
C VAL A 234 27.44 -3.07 0.19
N THR A 235 27.84 -2.00 -0.50
CA THR A 235 29.23 -1.75 -0.88
C THR A 235 29.75 -0.53 -0.13
N ILE A 236 30.92 -0.69 0.51
CA ILE A 236 31.55 0.37 1.30
C ILE A 236 33.00 0.52 0.87
N ALA A 237 33.27 1.61 0.17
CA ALA A 237 34.61 2.04 -0.24
C ALA A 237 34.99 3.32 0.50
N GLY A 238 35.88 3.21 1.50
CA GLY A 238 36.38 4.36 2.26
C GLY A 238 36.68 4.05 3.72
N ASN A 239 36.67 5.09 4.55
CA ASN A 239 36.85 5.00 6.01
C ASN A 239 35.54 5.40 6.70
N SER A 240 34.54 4.51 6.62
CA SER A 240 33.16 4.78 7.05
C SER A 240 32.76 3.91 8.23
N ASN A 241 31.81 4.38 9.04
CA ASN A 241 31.35 3.68 10.23
C ASN A 241 29.86 3.41 10.09
N ILE A 242 29.47 2.15 10.03
CA ILE A 242 28.07 1.71 10.06
C ILE A 242 27.78 1.14 11.44
N SER A 243 26.65 1.53 12.05
CA SER A 243 26.26 1.04 13.37
C SER A 243 24.81 0.61 13.42
N PHE A 244 24.56 -0.66 13.73
CA PHE A 244 23.22 -1.18 13.92
C PHE A 244 22.99 -1.46 15.41
N ASN A 245 21.97 -0.81 16.00
CA ASN A 245 21.74 -0.79 17.45
C ASN A 245 20.26 -0.98 17.81
N GLY A 246 19.95 -1.10 19.10
CA GLY A 246 18.59 -1.36 19.59
C GLY A 246 18.12 -2.78 19.32
N ASN A 247 16.83 -2.94 19.02
CA ASN A 247 16.22 -4.19 18.55
C ASN A 247 15.97 -4.15 17.04
N SER A 248 16.77 -3.39 16.29
CA SER A 248 16.56 -3.22 14.86
C SER A 248 16.81 -4.51 14.08
N GLU A 249 16.06 -4.70 13.01
CA GLU A 249 16.29 -5.78 12.05
C GLU A 249 16.75 -5.18 10.71
N ILE A 250 17.76 -5.82 10.12
CA ILE A 250 18.37 -5.40 8.86
C ILE A 250 18.44 -6.62 7.95
N ASP A 251 17.86 -6.51 6.76
CA ASP A 251 17.81 -7.55 5.76
C ASP A 251 18.60 -7.13 4.52
N VAL A 252 19.67 -7.86 4.18
CA VAL A 252 20.50 -7.60 3.00
C VAL A 252 20.37 -8.75 2.00
N GLY A 253 19.75 -8.47 0.86
CA GLY A 253 19.50 -9.43 -0.20
C GLY A 253 20.75 -9.84 -1.00
N GLY A 254 21.82 -9.04 -0.94
CA GLY A 254 23.08 -9.29 -1.63
C GLY A 254 24.30 -9.48 -0.71
N ASN A 255 25.47 -9.14 -1.24
CA ASN A 255 26.75 -9.18 -0.55
C ASN A 255 26.95 -7.95 0.33
N ILE A 256 27.71 -8.12 1.42
CA ILE A 256 28.19 -7.01 2.24
C ILE A 256 29.70 -6.91 2.04
N ASN A 257 30.12 -5.92 1.26
CA ASN A 257 31.51 -5.69 0.86
C ASN A 257 32.06 -4.45 1.55
N ALA A 258 32.88 -4.65 2.59
CA ALA A 258 33.53 -3.57 3.34
C ALA A 258 35.03 -3.51 3.04
N ALA A 259 35.45 -2.47 2.32
CA ALA A 259 36.86 -2.19 2.01
C ALA A 259 37.42 -1.05 2.87
N GLY A 260 38.76 -0.90 2.87
CA GLY A 260 39.46 0.17 3.59
C GLY A 260 39.44 -0.01 5.13
N SER A 261 39.50 1.09 5.87
CA SER A 261 39.39 1.11 7.33
C SER A 261 37.95 1.31 7.80
N THR A 262 36.98 0.78 7.05
CA THR A 262 35.55 0.79 7.40
C THR A 262 35.32 0.03 8.70
N SER A 263 34.29 0.34 9.48
CA SER A 263 33.80 -0.56 10.54
C SER A 263 32.28 -0.76 10.44
N ILE A 264 31.82 -2.00 10.58
CA ILE A 264 30.40 -2.32 10.72
C ILE A 264 30.21 -2.89 12.11
N THR A 265 29.49 -2.17 12.96
CA THR A 265 29.24 -2.56 14.35
C THR A 265 27.78 -2.94 14.52
N VAL A 266 27.53 -4.13 15.07
CA VAL A 266 26.17 -4.57 15.44
C VAL A 266 26.13 -4.77 16.94
N SER A 267 25.33 -3.97 17.63
CA SER A 267 25.26 -3.88 19.09
C SER A 267 23.84 -4.15 19.60
N ASP A 268 23.68 -4.14 20.92
CA ASP A 268 22.41 -4.38 21.62
C ASP A 268 21.77 -5.71 21.19
N ASN A 269 20.53 -5.70 20.68
CA ASN A 269 19.81 -6.87 20.18
C ASN A 269 19.62 -6.81 18.65
N ALA A 270 20.36 -5.95 17.95
CA ALA A 270 20.19 -5.77 16.52
C ALA A 270 20.57 -7.05 15.76
N LYS A 271 19.81 -7.36 14.70
CA LYS A 271 20.05 -8.52 13.84
C LYS A 271 20.26 -8.09 12.41
N VAL A 272 21.30 -8.61 11.78
CA VAL A 272 21.58 -8.43 10.35
C VAL A 272 21.48 -9.78 9.65
N TYR A 273 20.42 -9.98 8.88
CA TYR A 273 20.26 -11.10 7.97
C TYR A 273 20.91 -10.75 6.64
N HIS A 274 21.64 -11.70 6.05
CA HIS A 274 22.24 -11.49 4.73
C HIS A 274 22.22 -12.77 3.90
N CYS A 275 22.04 -12.57 2.59
CA CYS A 275 21.98 -13.63 1.60
C CYS A 275 23.33 -13.94 0.94
N GLY A 276 24.17 -12.91 0.75
CA GLY A 276 25.42 -13.01 0.03
C GLY A 276 26.64 -13.29 0.91
N THR A 277 27.83 -13.02 0.38
CA THR A 277 29.08 -13.09 1.14
C THR A 277 29.26 -11.86 2.01
N ARG A 278 30.08 -12.01 3.05
CA ARG A 278 30.53 -10.92 3.90
C ARG A 278 32.04 -10.79 3.76
N GLU A 279 32.50 -9.76 3.06
CA GLU A 279 33.91 -9.53 2.77
C GLU A 279 34.42 -8.26 3.48
N GLY A 280 35.59 -8.35 4.11
CA GLY A 280 36.19 -7.25 4.88
C GLY A 280 36.61 -7.66 6.29
N ASN A 281 37.57 -6.94 6.87
CA ASN A 281 38.24 -7.32 8.13
C ASN A 281 37.64 -6.67 9.39
N THR A 282 36.52 -5.97 9.29
CA THR A 282 36.14 -4.94 10.28
C THR A 282 34.68 -5.01 10.74
N PHE A 283 34.19 -6.22 10.91
CA PHE A 283 32.87 -6.48 11.48
C PHE A 283 33.01 -6.70 12.99
N GLN A 284 32.36 -5.85 13.77
CA GLN A 284 32.38 -5.88 15.23
C GLN A 284 30.99 -6.23 15.75
N VAL A 285 30.94 -7.11 16.74
CA VAL A 285 29.70 -7.54 17.38
C VAL A 285 29.76 -7.18 18.86
N GLY A 286 28.98 -6.18 19.24
CA GLY A 286 28.88 -5.62 20.61
C GLY A 286 27.62 -6.04 21.35
N GLY A 287 26.94 -7.10 20.89
CA GLY A 287 25.70 -7.63 21.49
C GLY A 287 24.74 -8.22 20.46
N GLY A 288 24.74 -7.69 19.23
CA GLY A 288 23.84 -8.13 18.18
C GLY A 288 24.31 -9.38 17.41
N LEU A 289 23.70 -9.65 16.26
CA LEU A 289 23.92 -10.88 15.49
C LEU A 289 24.04 -10.62 13.98
N PHE A 290 24.97 -11.34 13.33
CA PHE A 290 24.96 -11.55 11.89
C PHE A 290 24.44 -12.95 11.60
N ILE A 291 23.42 -13.06 10.75
CA ILE A 291 22.75 -14.31 10.42
C ILE A 291 22.92 -14.56 8.91
N PRO A 292 23.68 -15.59 8.49
CA PRO A 292 24.02 -15.86 7.08
C PRO A 292 22.90 -16.64 6.37
N GLN A 293 21.66 -16.16 6.51
CA GLN A 293 20.50 -16.69 5.83
C GLN A 293 19.63 -15.51 5.44
N CYS A 294 19.19 -15.48 4.19
CA CYS A 294 18.09 -14.61 3.82
C CYS A 294 16.95 -14.87 4.78
N ARG A 295 16.42 -13.81 5.40
CA ARG A 295 15.03 -13.86 5.79
C ARG A 295 14.26 -13.95 4.47
N ILE A 296 13.80 -15.15 4.12
CA ILE A 296 12.56 -15.19 3.37
C ILE A 296 11.61 -14.34 4.21
N LEU A 297 11.02 -13.33 3.61
CA LEU A 297 9.99 -12.52 4.24
C LEU A 297 8.64 -13.10 3.78
N PRO A 298 8.20 -14.25 4.32
CA PRO A 298 6.79 -14.58 4.21
C PRO A 298 6.04 -13.51 5.01
N VAL A 299 4.89 -13.09 4.49
CA VAL A 299 3.86 -12.57 5.39
C VAL A 299 3.60 -13.65 6.42
N ASP A 300 3.85 -13.34 7.68
CA ASP A 300 3.43 -14.17 8.79
C ASP A 300 1.91 -14.05 8.89
N TYR A 301 1.20 -14.95 8.23
CA TYR A 301 -0.23 -15.11 8.43
C TYR A 301 -0.46 -15.59 9.86
N THR A 302 -0.86 -14.69 10.75
CA THR A 302 -1.29 -15.08 12.11
C THR A 302 -2.55 -15.92 12.06
N HIS A 303 -3.39 -15.68 11.04
CA HIS A 303 -4.64 -16.40 10.83
C HIS A 303 -4.96 -16.50 9.35
N PHE A 304 -5.43 -17.68 8.90
CA PHE A 304 -6.06 -17.84 7.60
C PHE A 304 -7.07 -18.96 7.72
N GLU A 305 -8.35 -18.63 7.49
CA GLU A 305 -9.48 -19.54 7.57
C GLU A 305 -10.45 -19.34 6.40
N VAL A 306 -11.22 -20.40 6.14
CA VAL A 306 -12.26 -20.43 5.12
C VAL A 306 -13.49 -21.05 5.74
N VAL A 307 -14.61 -20.32 5.74
CA VAL A 307 -15.85 -20.74 6.39
C VAL A 307 -16.99 -20.67 5.39
N GLN A 308 -17.74 -21.77 5.24
CA GLN A 308 -18.95 -21.76 4.41
C GLN A 308 -20.05 -20.93 5.09
N SER A 309 -20.77 -20.13 4.31
CA SER A 309 -21.91 -19.38 4.82
C SER A 309 -23.03 -20.31 5.34
N PRO A 310 -23.84 -19.87 6.33
CA PRO A 310 -24.94 -20.68 6.85
C PRO A 310 -25.97 -21.09 5.78
N ASN A 311 -26.20 -20.24 4.79
CA ASN A 311 -27.09 -20.52 3.66
C ASN A 311 -26.45 -21.35 2.53
N ARG A 312 -25.18 -21.77 2.70
CA ARG A 312 -24.39 -22.59 1.76
C ARG A 312 -24.16 -21.98 0.38
N ALA A 313 -24.56 -20.73 0.17
CA ALA A 313 -24.45 -20.03 -1.12
C ALA A 313 -23.07 -19.41 -1.36
N SER A 314 -22.32 -19.13 -0.29
CA SER A 314 -21.03 -18.45 -0.36
C SER A 314 -20.02 -19.02 0.63
N THR A 315 -18.76 -18.67 0.41
CA THR A 315 -17.67 -19.00 1.33
C THR A 315 -16.94 -17.72 1.70
N LEU A 316 -16.72 -17.53 2.99
CA LEU A 316 -16.02 -16.38 3.53
C LEU A 316 -14.59 -16.77 3.86
N LEU A 317 -13.64 -16.11 3.20
CA LEU A 317 -12.22 -16.21 3.49
C LEU A 317 -11.85 -15.07 4.44
N LYS A 318 -11.15 -15.40 5.52
CA LYS A 318 -10.62 -14.42 6.46
C LYS A 318 -9.16 -14.70 6.72
N TRP A 319 -8.33 -13.67 6.64
CA TRP A 319 -6.93 -13.79 7.00
C TRP A 319 -6.47 -12.56 7.74
N THR A 320 -5.43 -12.77 8.55
CA THR A 320 -4.76 -11.71 9.28
C THR A 320 -3.26 -11.84 9.06
N THR A 321 -2.63 -10.75 8.68
CA THR A 321 -1.18 -10.62 8.59
C THR A 321 -0.67 -10.10 9.93
N ALA A 322 0.48 -10.60 10.42
CA ALA A 322 1.15 -10.01 11.59
C ALA A 322 1.73 -8.64 11.25
N LYS A 323 2.35 -8.61 10.08
CA LYS A 323 3.09 -7.52 9.47
C LYS A 323 2.99 -7.70 7.96
N GLU A 324 3.04 -6.60 7.21
CA GLU A 324 3.18 -6.62 5.76
C GLU A 324 4.37 -5.78 5.36
N GLU A 325 5.13 -6.35 4.44
CA GLU A 325 6.28 -5.73 3.83
C GLU A 325 6.11 -5.87 2.33
N ASN A 326 6.23 -4.76 1.61
CA ASN A 326 6.15 -4.70 0.15
C ASN A 326 4.85 -5.21 -0.49
N ASN A 327 3.75 -5.36 0.27
CA ASN A 327 2.54 -6.03 -0.21
C ASN A 327 1.60 -5.08 -0.95
N GLU A 328 1.55 -5.14 -2.27
CA GLU A 328 0.62 -4.35 -3.07
C GLU A 328 -0.82 -4.88 -2.93
N TYR A 329 -1.01 -6.19 -3.09
CA TYR A 329 -2.33 -6.83 -2.97
C TYR A 329 -2.26 -8.34 -2.76
N PHE A 330 -3.37 -8.91 -2.29
CA PHE A 330 -3.58 -10.35 -2.27
C PHE A 330 -4.47 -10.77 -3.44
N GLU A 331 -4.03 -11.73 -4.25
CA GLU A 331 -4.92 -12.51 -5.11
C GLU A 331 -5.52 -13.66 -4.32
N VAL A 332 -6.85 -13.74 -4.33
CA VAL A 332 -7.56 -14.90 -3.82
C VAL A 332 -7.66 -15.90 -4.97
N GLU A 333 -7.01 -17.05 -4.80
CA GLU A 333 -6.99 -18.11 -5.79
C GLU A 333 -7.83 -19.30 -5.33
N ARG A 334 -8.58 -19.88 -6.27
CA ARG A 334 -9.44 -21.04 -6.04
C ARG A 334 -9.18 -22.15 -7.05
N SER A 335 -9.24 -23.39 -6.59
CA SER A 335 -9.31 -24.58 -7.46
C SER A 335 -10.49 -25.47 -7.12
N LEU A 336 -11.16 -25.97 -8.16
CA LEU A 336 -12.20 -27.02 -8.10
C LEU A 336 -11.69 -28.39 -8.56
N ALA A 337 -10.47 -28.46 -9.09
CA ALA A 337 -9.90 -29.65 -9.72
C ALA A 337 -8.62 -30.12 -9.01
N GLY A 338 -8.45 -29.77 -7.73
CA GLY A 338 -7.28 -30.12 -6.92
C GLY A 338 -6.16 -29.06 -6.94
N ILE A 339 -5.11 -29.30 -6.16
CA ILE A 339 -4.08 -28.30 -5.81
C ILE A 339 -3.17 -27.84 -6.97
N GLN A 340 -3.33 -28.38 -8.18
CA GLN A 340 -2.53 -28.02 -9.35
C GLN A 340 -3.22 -27.00 -10.28
N HIS A 341 -4.48 -26.66 -10.01
CA HIS A 341 -5.34 -25.93 -10.98
C HIS A 341 -6.03 -24.71 -10.35
N PHE A 342 -5.24 -23.81 -9.78
CA PHE A 342 -5.74 -22.56 -9.21
C PHE A 342 -6.08 -21.51 -10.28
N LYS A 343 -7.13 -20.72 -10.01
CA LYS A 343 -7.51 -19.54 -10.78
C LYS A 343 -7.77 -18.38 -9.83
N VAL A 344 -7.36 -17.18 -10.22
CA VAL A 344 -7.68 -15.95 -9.49
C VAL A 344 -9.20 -15.71 -9.55
N ILE A 345 -9.82 -15.49 -8.38
CA ILE A 345 -11.26 -15.20 -8.25
C ILE A 345 -11.52 -13.80 -7.68
N GLY A 346 -10.49 -13.11 -7.21
CA GLY A 346 -10.57 -11.74 -6.73
C GLY A 346 -9.23 -11.23 -6.24
N GLN A 347 -9.16 -9.92 -6.02
CA GLN A 347 -8.01 -9.23 -5.47
C GLN A 347 -8.46 -8.37 -4.29
N VAL A 348 -7.63 -8.30 -3.25
CA VAL A 348 -7.86 -7.45 -2.08
C VAL A 348 -6.59 -6.61 -1.88
N PRO A 349 -6.68 -5.27 -1.91
CA PRO A 349 -5.52 -4.40 -1.68
C PRO A 349 -4.84 -4.72 -0.34
N GLY A 350 -3.52 -4.77 -0.35
CA GLY A 350 -2.71 -4.88 0.86
C GLY A 350 -2.56 -3.52 1.54
N MET A 351 -1.89 -3.51 2.69
CA MET A 351 -1.52 -2.26 3.37
C MET A 351 -0.21 -1.67 2.85
N GLY A 352 0.48 -2.33 1.91
CA GLY A 352 1.80 -1.93 1.44
C GLY A 352 2.89 -2.29 2.45
N TRP A 353 2.97 -1.53 3.54
CA TRP A 353 3.95 -1.66 4.60
C TRP A 353 3.29 -1.39 5.95
N THR A 354 3.26 -2.37 6.85
CA THR A 354 2.72 -2.19 8.20
C THR A 354 3.31 -3.19 9.17
N ASP A 355 3.86 -2.71 10.28
CA ASP A 355 4.25 -3.55 11.45
C ASP A 355 3.05 -3.95 12.32
N ALA A 356 1.86 -3.40 12.03
CA ALA A 356 0.62 -3.73 12.74
C ALA A 356 -0.17 -4.83 12.02
N SER A 357 -0.87 -5.64 12.81
CA SER A 357 -1.68 -6.73 12.28
C SER A 357 -2.84 -6.20 11.43
N SER A 358 -3.01 -6.72 10.22
CA SER A 358 -4.07 -6.31 9.30
C SER A 358 -5.00 -7.47 9.01
N ALA A 359 -6.31 -7.22 9.13
CA ALA A 359 -7.35 -8.23 8.96
C ALA A 359 -8.13 -8.00 7.67
N TYR A 360 -8.35 -9.07 6.93
CA TYR A 360 -8.96 -9.05 5.61
C TYR A 360 -10.12 -10.02 5.52
N VAL A 361 -11.02 -9.72 4.59
CA VAL A 361 -12.16 -10.55 4.28
C VAL A 361 -12.40 -10.57 2.77
N PHE A 362 -12.72 -11.76 2.26
CA PHE A 362 -13.16 -11.94 0.88
C PHE A 362 -14.30 -12.96 0.83
N GLU A 363 -15.35 -12.65 0.06
CA GLU A 363 -16.49 -13.55 -0.12
C GLU A 363 -16.52 -14.17 -1.51
N ASP A 364 -16.39 -15.50 -1.58
CA ASP A 364 -16.61 -16.28 -2.79
C ASP A 364 -18.09 -16.69 -2.92
N ASN A 365 -18.80 -15.96 -3.78
CA ASN A 365 -20.21 -16.17 -4.11
C ASN A 365 -20.44 -17.11 -5.32
N SER A 366 -19.39 -17.81 -5.79
CA SER A 366 -19.43 -18.59 -7.03
C SER A 366 -19.12 -20.07 -6.80
N LEU A 367 -19.64 -20.65 -5.72
CA LEU A 367 -19.39 -22.06 -5.37
C LEU A 367 -20.07 -23.05 -6.33
N PRO A 368 -19.56 -24.30 -6.43
CA PRO A 368 -20.27 -25.38 -7.11
C PRO A 368 -21.46 -25.85 -6.27
N LEU A 369 -22.69 -25.76 -6.81
CA LEU A 369 -23.91 -26.20 -6.13
C LEU A 369 -23.99 -27.72 -5.94
N ALA A 370 -23.31 -28.48 -6.81
CA ALA A 370 -23.14 -29.93 -6.64
C ALA A 370 -22.28 -30.29 -5.40
N GLY A 371 -21.66 -29.30 -4.77
CA GLY A 371 -20.68 -29.49 -3.73
C GLY A 371 -19.37 -30.08 -4.26
N GLY A 372 -18.53 -30.51 -3.33
CA GLY A 372 -17.23 -31.07 -3.63
C GLY A 372 -16.12 -30.37 -2.87
N ASP A 373 -14.89 -30.76 -3.18
CA ASP A 373 -13.70 -30.16 -2.58
C ASP A 373 -13.35 -28.87 -3.30
N VAL A 374 -13.28 -27.79 -2.55
CA VAL A 374 -12.81 -26.49 -3.02
C VAL A 374 -11.52 -26.15 -2.28
N TYR A 375 -10.52 -25.72 -3.03
CA TYR A 375 -9.22 -25.36 -2.48
C TYR A 375 -9.01 -23.86 -2.65
N TYR A 376 -8.52 -23.21 -1.61
CA TYR A 376 -8.20 -21.79 -1.60
C TYR A 376 -6.75 -21.58 -1.17
N ARG A 377 -6.11 -20.58 -1.76
CA ARG A 377 -4.86 -20.01 -1.27
C ARG A 377 -4.84 -18.52 -1.57
N LEU A 378 -4.01 -17.81 -0.84
CA LEU A 378 -3.68 -16.42 -1.10
C LEU A 378 -2.36 -16.39 -1.85
N ARG A 379 -2.29 -15.53 -2.85
CA ARG A 379 -1.05 -15.13 -3.49
C ARG A 379 -0.84 -13.66 -3.16
N GLN A 380 0.09 -13.38 -2.27
CA GLN A 380 0.52 -12.02 -1.97
C GLN A 380 1.38 -11.55 -3.13
N VAL A 381 1.08 -10.39 -3.68
CA VAL A 381 1.81 -9.79 -4.80
C VAL A 381 2.42 -8.49 -4.31
N ASP A 382 3.72 -8.37 -4.55
CA ASP A 382 4.52 -7.24 -4.16
C ASP A 382 4.50 -6.14 -5.22
N PHE A 383 4.87 -4.90 -4.87
CA PHE A 383 4.95 -3.78 -5.82
C PHE A 383 5.94 -4.02 -6.97
N ASP A 384 6.94 -4.90 -6.79
CA ASP A 384 7.90 -5.30 -7.83
C ASP A 384 7.43 -6.51 -8.65
N GLY A 385 6.21 -6.99 -8.41
CA GLY A 385 5.60 -8.14 -9.09
C GLY A 385 6.07 -9.50 -8.58
N LYS A 386 6.94 -9.57 -7.57
CA LYS A 386 7.22 -10.83 -6.87
C LYS A 386 6.00 -11.28 -6.10
N TYR A 387 5.96 -12.56 -5.76
CA TYR A 387 4.83 -13.09 -5.01
C TYR A 387 5.23 -14.21 -4.06
N SER A 388 4.47 -14.30 -2.97
CA SER A 388 4.52 -15.42 -2.03
C SER A 388 3.15 -16.11 -1.99
N LEU A 389 3.13 -17.41 -1.66
CA LEU A 389 1.90 -18.19 -1.56
C LEU A 389 1.64 -18.59 -0.11
N SER A 390 0.39 -18.45 0.32
CA SER A 390 -0.05 -19.00 1.60
C SER A 390 -0.10 -20.53 1.59
N LYS A 391 -0.34 -21.12 2.77
CA LYS A 391 -0.85 -22.50 2.86
C LYS A 391 -2.15 -22.65 2.05
N VAL A 392 -2.39 -23.86 1.54
CA VAL A 392 -3.65 -24.19 0.86
C VAL A 392 -4.67 -24.64 1.90
N LEU A 393 -5.86 -24.03 1.87
CA LEU A 393 -7.01 -24.43 2.67
C LEU A 393 -8.00 -25.21 1.81
N LYS A 394 -8.51 -26.31 2.37
CA LYS A 394 -9.52 -27.16 1.73
C LYS A 394 -10.84 -26.99 2.45
N LEU A 395 -11.89 -26.65 1.71
CA LEU A 395 -13.27 -26.66 2.19
C LEU A 395 -14.06 -27.73 1.42
N ARG A 396 -14.73 -28.62 2.16
CA ARG A 396 -15.73 -29.53 1.59
C ARG A 396 -17.06 -28.79 1.50
N VAL A 397 -17.39 -28.28 0.32
CA VAL A 397 -18.70 -27.68 0.06
C VAL A 397 -19.73 -28.79 0.00
N GLN A 398 -20.73 -28.74 0.87
CA GLN A 398 -21.83 -29.68 0.82
C GLN A 398 -22.72 -29.35 -0.38
N GLY A 399 -22.97 -30.34 -1.22
CA GLY A 399 -23.91 -30.19 -2.32
C GLY A 399 -25.31 -29.91 -1.80
N VAL A 400 -26.07 -29.12 -2.55
CA VAL A 400 -27.49 -28.96 -2.32
C VAL A 400 -28.20 -30.17 -2.94
N ASN A 401 -29.23 -30.73 -2.27
CA ASN A 401 -29.88 -31.96 -2.72
C ASN A 401 -30.36 -31.79 -4.17
N SER A 402 -29.83 -32.63 -5.08
CA SER A 402 -30.25 -32.64 -6.48
C SER A 402 -31.60 -33.34 -6.57
N THR A 403 -32.65 -32.56 -6.74
CA THR A 403 -33.93 -33.07 -7.20
C THR A 403 -33.88 -33.22 -8.72
N ARG A 404 -34.58 -34.22 -9.26
CA ARG A 404 -34.73 -34.43 -10.71
C ARG A 404 -36.21 -34.46 -11.07
N GLY A 405 -36.57 -33.69 -12.08
CA GLY A 405 -37.90 -33.71 -12.69
C GLY A 405 -38.90 -32.72 -12.09
N ILE A 406 -38.47 -31.77 -11.25
CA ILE A 406 -39.36 -30.75 -10.68
C ILE A 406 -39.51 -29.58 -11.65
N TRP A 407 -38.43 -29.23 -12.35
CA TRP A 407 -38.43 -28.17 -13.35
C TRP A 407 -38.22 -28.74 -14.76
N ARG A 408 -38.88 -28.12 -15.73
CA ARG A 408 -38.70 -28.41 -17.16
C ARG A 408 -38.56 -27.12 -17.96
N VAL A 409 -37.62 -27.13 -18.90
CA VAL A 409 -37.45 -26.08 -19.90
C VAL A 409 -38.12 -26.55 -21.18
N HIS A 410 -38.97 -25.71 -21.78
CA HIS A 410 -39.55 -25.99 -23.09
C HIS A 410 -39.62 -24.74 -23.98
N PRO A 411 -39.41 -24.87 -25.30
CA PRO A 411 -38.93 -26.09 -25.97
C PRO A 411 -37.45 -26.38 -25.62
N ASN A 412 -37.04 -27.64 -25.71
CA ASN A 412 -35.63 -28.03 -25.64
C ASN A 412 -35.40 -29.19 -26.62
N PRO A 413 -34.66 -29.01 -27.73
CA PRO A 413 -33.84 -27.84 -28.08
C PRO A 413 -34.62 -26.55 -28.35
N VAL A 414 -34.01 -25.41 -28.04
CA VAL A 414 -34.53 -24.05 -28.30
C VAL A 414 -34.13 -23.63 -29.70
N ALA A 415 -35.11 -23.40 -30.58
CA ALA A 415 -34.91 -22.90 -31.94
C ALA A 415 -35.99 -21.88 -32.29
N GLY A 416 -35.61 -20.62 -32.48
CA GLY A 416 -36.50 -19.53 -32.93
C GLY A 416 -37.48 -18.97 -31.89
N GLU A 417 -37.89 -19.75 -30.90
CA GLU A 417 -38.80 -19.31 -29.83
C GLU A 417 -38.07 -19.09 -28.49
N SER A 418 -38.60 -18.19 -27.66
CA SER A 418 -38.10 -17.97 -26.29
C SER A 418 -38.45 -19.16 -25.38
N PRO A 419 -37.48 -19.74 -24.66
CA PRO A 419 -37.76 -20.86 -23.77
C PRO A 419 -38.52 -20.40 -22.53
N LYS A 420 -39.38 -21.27 -22.02
CA LYS A 420 -40.13 -21.09 -20.77
C LYS A 420 -39.74 -22.16 -19.77
N LEU A 421 -39.91 -21.82 -18.49
CA LEU A 421 -39.64 -22.73 -17.38
C LEU A 421 -40.96 -23.12 -16.70
N SER A 422 -41.26 -24.41 -16.68
CA SER A 422 -42.45 -24.97 -16.07
C SER A 422 -42.09 -25.81 -14.85
N LEU A 423 -42.84 -25.65 -13.78
CA LEU A 423 -42.80 -26.53 -12.62
C LEU A 423 -43.71 -27.75 -12.89
N VAL A 424 -43.17 -28.95 -12.80
CA VAL A 424 -43.87 -30.22 -13.03
C VAL A 424 -44.68 -30.63 -11.81
N GLU A 425 -44.17 -30.32 -10.61
CA GLU A 425 -44.80 -30.68 -9.33
C GLU A 425 -44.99 -29.43 -8.47
N ALA A 426 -46.19 -28.83 -8.53
CA ALA A 426 -46.61 -27.63 -7.77
C ALA A 426 -46.30 -27.71 -6.27
N SER A 427 -46.46 -28.88 -5.67
CA SER A 427 -46.19 -29.13 -4.24
C SER A 427 -44.72 -29.05 -3.86
N ALA A 428 -43.80 -29.11 -4.81
CA ALA A 428 -42.36 -29.12 -4.55
C ALA A 428 -41.76 -27.71 -4.37
N TYR A 429 -42.51 -26.67 -4.70
CA TYR A 429 -42.14 -25.27 -4.47
C TYR A 429 -43.05 -24.68 -3.38
N THR A 430 -42.47 -24.45 -2.20
CA THR A 430 -43.09 -23.62 -1.16
C THR A 430 -42.61 -22.20 -1.38
N ASP A 431 -43.54 -21.30 -1.69
CA ASP A 431 -43.31 -19.90 -2.05
C ASP A 431 -42.08 -19.26 -1.37
N GLY A 432 -41.14 -18.74 -2.17
CA GLY A 432 -39.85 -18.22 -1.71
C GLY A 432 -38.89 -17.90 -2.86
N PRO A 433 -37.75 -17.23 -2.59
CA PRO A 433 -36.86 -16.77 -3.63
C PRO A 433 -36.28 -17.93 -4.46
N ILE A 434 -36.26 -17.73 -5.78
CA ILE A 434 -35.69 -18.63 -6.78
C ILE A 434 -34.41 -18.00 -7.31
N GLN A 435 -33.31 -18.73 -7.27
CA GLN A 435 -32.08 -18.30 -7.94
C GLN A 435 -31.83 -19.17 -9.17
N ILE A 436 -31.44 -18.53 -10.27
CA ILE A 436 -31.04 -19.23 -11.49
C ILE A 436 -29.64 -18.86 -11.92
N ARG A 437 -28.91 -19.84 -12.46
CA ARG A 437 -27.61 -19.66 -13.11
C ARG A 437 -27.61 -20.38 -14.46
N LEU A 438 -27.32 -19.64 -15.52
CA LEU A 438 -27.10 -20.18 -16.86
C LEU A 438 -25.60 -20.23 -17.12
N ILE A 439 -25.08 -21.40 -17.47
CA ILE A 439 -23.64 -21.62 -17.69
C ILE A 439 -23.44 -22.22 -19.08
N HIS A 440 -22.70 -21.54 -19.94
CA HIS A 440 -22.27 -22.10 -21.22
C HIS A 440 -20.88 -22.75 -21.09
N VAL A 441 -20.58 -23.72 -21.95
CA VAL A 441 -19.26 -24.40 -21.99
C VAL A 441 -18.08 -23.44 -22.24
N SER A 442 -18.34 -22.27 -22.83
CA SER A 442 -17.34 -21.21 -23.00
C SER A 442 -17.14 -20.32 -21.77
N SER A 443 -17.64 -20.72 -20.59
CA SER A 443 -17.60 -19.97 -19.32
C SER A 443 -18.40 -18.66 -19.30
N VAL A 444 -19.25 -18.39 -20.29
CA VAL A 444 -20.24 -17.30 -20.21
C VAL A 444 -21.32 -17.68 -19.20
N MET A 445 -21.62 -16.76 -18.28
CA MET A 445 -22.57 -16.98 -17.19
C MET A 445 -23.57 -15.83 -17.05
N GLN A 446 -24.83 -16.18 -16.77
CA GLN A 446 -25.88 -15.25 -16.36
C GLN A 446 -26.50 -15.74 -15.05
N LYS A 447 -26.83 -14.83 -14.14
CA LYS A 447 -27.50 -15.17 -12.87
C LYS A 447 -28.65 -14.21 -12.57
N ALA A 448 -29.67 -14.69 -11.87
CA ALA A 448 -30.75 -13.87 -11.33
C ALA A 448 -31.32 -14.47 -10.05
N GLU A 449 -31.85 -13.61 -9.19
CA GLU A 449 -32.62 -13.94 -8.00
C GLU A 449 -33.99 -13.31 -8.10
N LEU A 450 -35.03 -14.12 -7.90
CA LEU A 450 -36.41 -13.82 -8.31
C LEU A 450 -37.34 -14.21 -7.18
N GLN A 451 -38.36 -13.40 -6.91
CA GLN A 451 -39.24 -13.61 -5.75
C GLN A 451 -40.39 -14.57 -6.04
N SER A 452 -40.67 -14.84 -7.32
CA SER A 452 -41.76 -15.72 -7.72
C SER A 452 -41.48 -16.42 -9.05
N ILE A 453 -42.28 -17.45 -9.34
CA ILE A 453 -42.28 -18.16 -10.63
C ILE A 453 -42.68 -17.24 -11.79
N ASP A 454 -43.54 -16.25 -11.54
CA ASP A 454 -43.96 -15.29 -12.56
C ASP A 454 -42.79 -14.41 -12.99
N GLN A 455 -42.07 -13.83 -12.02
CA GLN A 455 -40.86 -13.05 -12.28
C GLN A 455 -39.78 -13.87 -12.99
N LEU A 456 -39.68 -15.17 -12.66
CA LEU A 456 -38.80 -16.10 -13.35
C LEU A 456 -39.14 -16.24 -14.82
N ASN A 457 -40.41 -16.48 -15.16
CA ASN A 457 -40.83 -16.62 -16.55
C ASN A 457 -40.75 -15.30 -17.34
N GLU A 458 -40.86 -14.15 -16.69
CA GLU A 458 -40.61 -12.84 -17.30
C GLU A 458 -39.12 -12.60 -17.60
N SER A 459 -38.24 -12.96 -16.65
CA SER A 459 -36.81 -12.64 -16.73
C SER A 459 -36.01 -13.66 -17.54
N PHE A 460 -36.38 -14.95 -17.48
CA PHE A 460 -35.63 -16.06 -18.05
C PHE A 460 -35.36 -15.93 -19.57
N PRO A 461 -36.34 -15.55 -20.42
CA PRO A 461 -36.10 -15.35 -21.85
C PRO A 461 -34.98 -14.34 -22.13
N SER A 462 -34.95 -13.23 -21.40
CA SER A 462 -33.97 -12.15 -21.60
C SER A 462 -32.55 -12.57 -21.19
N LEU A 463 -32.43 -13.37 -20.12
CA LEU A 463 -31.16 -13.92 -19.65
C LEU A 463 -30.64 -15.00 -20.62
N PHE A 464 -31.53 -15.87 -21.09
CA PHE A 464 -31.21 -16.92 -22.05
C PHE A 464 -30.82 -16.36 -23.42
N ALA A 465 -31.43 -15.26 -23.86
CA ALA A 465 -31.10 -14.59 -25.12
C ALA A 465 -29.62 -14.17 -25.17
N LYS A 466 -29.04 -13.75 -24.03
CA LYS A 466 -27.64 -13.34 -23.90
C LYS A 466 -26.62 -14.49 -23.93
N MET A 467 -27.08 -15.73 -23.81
CA MET A 467 -26.19 -16.90 -23.82
C MET A 467 -25.77 -17.27 -25.25
N PRO A 468 -24.53 -17.75 -25.48
CA PRO A 468 -24.13 -18.28 -26.78
C PRO A 468 -24.92 -19.52 -27.20
N ASN A 469 -24.93 -19.84 -28.50
CA ASN A 469 -25.49 -21.10 -29.02
C ASN A 469 -24.61 -22.28 -28.56
N GLY A 470 -25.25 -23.42 -28.29
CA GLY A 470 -24.60 -24.60 -27.74
C GLY A 470 -25.31 -25.19 -26.53
N LEU A 471 -24.57 -26.01 -25.77
CA LEU A 471 -25.06 -26.60 -24.53
C LEU A 471 -24.99 -25.58 -23.40
N ILE A 472 -26.14 -25.27 -22.82
CA ILE A 472 -26.28 -24.41 -21.65
C ILE A 472 -26.75 -25.28 -20.48
N LEU A 473 -26.06 -25.19 -19.35
CA LEU A 473 -26.50 -25.76 -18.09
C LEU A 473 -27.31 -24.68 -17.35
N LEU A 474 -28.61 -24.90 -17.18
CA LEU A 474 -29.43 -24.15 -16.25
C LEU A 474 -29.35 -24.82 -14.89
N GLU A 475 -28.98 -24.06 -13.88
CA GLU A 475 -29.11 -24.43 -12.49
C GLU A 475 -30.20 -23.56 -11.88
N ILE A 476 -31.15 -24.18 -11.19
CA ILE A 476 -32.23 -23.50 -10.49
C ILE A 476 -32.24 -23.96 -9.03
N SER A 477 -32.31 -23.01 -8.09
CA SER A 477 -32.39 -23.27 -6.66
C SER A 477 -33.61 -22.59 -6.05
N TRP A 478 -34.24 -23.25 -5.09
CA TRP A 478 -35.35 -22.72 -4.30
C TRP A 478 -35.32 -23.38 -2.92
N GLY A 479 -35.43 -22.58 -1.85
CA GLY A 479 -35.22 -23.08 -0.48
C GLY A 479 -33.88 -23.82 -0.33
N THR A 480 -33.93 -25.12 0.00
CA THR A 480 -32.76 -26.01 0.13
C THR A 480 -32.62 -27.00 -1.04
N GLN A 481 -33.35 -26.79 -2.13
CA GLN A 481 -33.38 -27.66 -3.30
C GLN A 481 -32.61 -27.03 -4.46
N VAL A 482 -31.95 -27.86 -5.27
CA VAL A 482 -31.32 -27.46 -6.54
C VAL A 482 -31.66 -28.47 -7.62
N GLU A 483 -31.93 -27.98 -8.82
CA GLU A 483 -32.06 -28.81 -10.01
C GLU A 483 -31.17 -28.28 -11.14
N GLN A 484 -30.60 -29.21 -11.92
CA GLN A 484 -29.78 -28.90 -13.10
C GLN A 484 -30.47 -29.41 -14.36
N ILE A 485 -30.68 -28.51 -15.32
CA ILE A 485 -31.31 -28.81 -16.60
C ILE A 485 -30.35 -28.48 -17.73
N LYS A 486 -30.10 -29.46 -18.60
CA LYS A 486 -29.33 -29.25 -19.84
C LYS A 486 -30.26 -28.69 -20.91
N ILE A 487 -29.93 -27.52 -21.43
CA ILE A 487 -30.68 -26.83 -22.49
C ILE A 487 -29.80 -26.74 -23.73
N MET A 488 -30.32 -27.16 -24.87
CA MET A 488 -29.66 -27.00 -26.17
C MET A 488 -30.18 -25.74 -26.86
N LYS A 489 -29.32 -24.73 -27.05
CA LYS A 489 -29.62 -23.53 -27.85
C LYS A 489 -29.05 -23.71 -29.25
N LYS A 490 -29.90 -23.65 -30.28
CA LYS A 490 -29.48 -23.77 -31.68
C LYS A 490 -29.04 -22.45 -32.28
#